data_AF-A0A959SZ63-F1
#
_entry.id   AF-A0A959SZ63-F1
#
_cell.length_a   1.000
_cell.length_b   1.000
_cell.length_c   1.000
_cell.angle_alpha   90.00
_cell.angle_beta   90.00
_cell.angle_gamma   90.00
#
_symmetry.space_group_name_H-M   'P 1'
#
loop_
_entity.id
_entity.type
_entity.pdbx_description
1 polymer ?
#
loop_
_entity_poly.entity_id
_entity_poly.type
_entity_poly.pdbx_seq_one_letter_code
_entity_poly.pdbx_strand_id
1 'polypeptide(L)'
;ISAVYVDIKAKQFMAKRFKVETTTLKSRFLFIKEGKGNYVEAVTTDEEPILAMQQGRGAQIRKGKLKIAKIADITGYRAVGSKLADYSKSTEMEWIKKEGTGQQSLFE
;
A
#
# COMPACT_ATOMS: atom_id res chain seq x y z
N ILE A 1 -5.96 2.26 7.56
CA ILE A 1 -4.99 2.80 6.59
C ILE A 1 -4.22 1.64 6.00
N SER A 2 -4.05 1.63 4.68
CA SER A 2 -3.29 0.61 3.95
C SER A 2 -2.18 1.28 3.16
N ALA A 3 -0.96 0.77 3.27
CA ALA A 3 0.21 1.34 2.62
C ALA A 3 1.09 0.25 2.02
N VAL A 4 1.74 0.59 0.92
CA VAL A 4 2.86 -0.16 0.36
C VAL A 4 4.11 0.68 0.50
N TYR A 5 5.17 0.09 1.04
CA TYR A 5 6.44 0.77 1.22
C TYR A 5 7.61 -0.16 0.90
N VAL A 6 8.78 0.41 0.67
CA VAL A 6 10.00 -0.33 0.34
C VAL A 6 10.88 -0.48 1.58
N ASP A 7 11.29 -1.71 1.89
CA ASP A 7 12.46 -1.98 2.74
C ASP A 7 13.64 -2.27 1.79
N ILE A 8 14.47 -1.25 1.54
CA ILE A 8 15.60 -1.35 0.60
C ILE A 8 16.66 -2.31 1.13
N LYS A 9 16.88 -2.35 2.45
CA LYS A 9 17.87 -3.25 3.06
C LYS A 9 17.48 -4.71 2.80
N ALA A 10 16.19 -5.02 2.90
CA ALA A 10 15.66 -6.35 2.61
C ALA A 10 15.29 -6.55 1.12
N LYS A 11 15.43 -5.51 0.28
CA LYS A 11 15.09 -5.50 -1.15
C LYS A 11 13.68 -6.03 -1.43
N GLN A 12 12.68 -5.53 -0.69
CA GLN A 12 11.30 -5.98 -0.82
C GLN A 12 10.29 -4.84 -0.68
N PHE A 13 9.17 -4.98 -1.39
CA PHE A 13 7.95 -4.23 -1.13
C PHE A 13 7.18 -4.90 0.01
N MET A 14 6.71 -4.07 0.94
CA MET A 14 5.97 -4.46 2.13
C MET A 14 4.56 -3.88 2.03
N ALA A 15 3.54 -4.69 2.30
CA ALA A 15 2.17 -4.25 2.46
C ALA A 15 1.82 -4.18 3.94
N LYS A 16 1.29 -3.05 4.38
CA LYS A 16 0.92 -2.83 5.77
C LYS A 16 -0.47 -2.23 5.88
N ARG A 17 -1.34 -2.89 6.65
CA ARG A 17 -2.65 -2.36 7.05
C ARG A 17 -2.62 -2.11 8.54
N PHE A 18 -2.99 -0.90 8.95
CA PHE A 18 -2.96 -0.52 10.35
C PHE A 18 -4.06 0.47 10.75
N LYS A 19 -4.35 0.46 12.05
CA LYS A 19 -5.14 1.50 12.72
C LYS A 19 -4.21 2.41 13.51
N VAL A 20 -4.58 3.69 13.59
CA VAL A 20 -3.87 4.67 14.42
C VAL A 20 -4.45 4.57 15.83
N GLU A 21 -3.62 4.20 16.79
CA GLU A 21 -4.01 3.92 18.18
C GLU A 21 -3.36 4.96 19.11
N THR A 22 -3.56 6.25 18.84
CA THR A 22 -3.07 7.33 19.70
C THR A 22 -4.12 8.42 19.85
N THR A 23 -4.24 8.94 21.06
CA THR A 23 -5.10 10.08 21.42
C THR A 23 -4.31 11.41 21.42
N THR A 24 -2.99 11.36 21.26
CA THR A 24 -2.16 12.56 21.24
C THR A 24 -2.26 13.26 19.89
N LEU A 25 -2.78 14.49 19.91
CA LEU A 25 -2.81 15.35 18.73
C LEU A 25 -1.44 16.01 18.52
N LYS A 26 -1.12 16.36 17.27
CA LYS A 26 0.14 17.04 16.87
C LYS A 26 1.43 16.26 17.14
N SER A 27 1.35 14.97 17.45
CA SER A 27 2.50 14.08 17.50
C SER A 27 2.74 13.44 16.13
N ARG A 28 3.99 13.51 15.66
CA ARG A 28 4.41 12.79 14.44
C ARG A 28 4.86 11.39 14.84
N PHE A 29 4.51 10.41 14.03
CA PHE A 29 4.96 9.03 14.22
C PHE A 29 5.34 8.42 12.87
N LEU A 30 6.26 7.46 12.93
CA LEU A 30 6.64 6.66 11.78
C LEU A 30 5.80 5.38 11.78
N PHE A 31 5.30 5.02 10.61
CA PHE A 31 4.55 3.78 10.41
C PHE A 31 5.27 2.83 9.44
N ILE A 32 6.43 3.19 8.93
CA ILE A 32 7.30 2.28 8.19
C ILE A 32 8.59 2.08 8.95
N LYS A 33 9.25 0.96 8.71
CA LYS A 33 10.56 0.68 9.28
C LYS A 33 11.57 1.72 8.82
N GLU A 34 12.32 2.29 9.78
CA GLU A 34 13.41 3.21 9.49
C GLU A 34 14.52 2.52 8.70
N GLY A 35 15.10 3.25 7.74
CA GLY A 35 16.19 2.74 6.92
C GLY A 35 16.53 3.71 5.81
N LYS A 36 17.82 3.83 5.49
CA LYS A 36 18.29 4.66 4.39
C LYS A 36 17.69 4.15 3.07
N GLY A 37 16.94 5.02 2.40
CA GLY A 37 16.29 4.72 1.13
C GLY A 37 14.93 4.02 1.25
N ASN A 38 14.45 3.72 2.46
CA ASN A 38 13.06 3.27 2.62
C ASN A 38 12.11 4.43 2.31
N TYR A 39 11.05 4.15 1.56
CA TYR A 39 10.05 5.15 1.18
C TYR A 39 8.69 4.49 1.03
N VAL A 40 7.64 5.32 1.07
CA VAL A 40 6.27 4.88 0.86
C VAL A 40 5.96 4.99 -0.63
N GLU A 41 5.54 3.89 -1.24
CA GLU A 41 5.19 3.81 -2.66
C GLU A 41 3.74 4.28 -2.87
N ALA A 42 2.81 3.77 -2.06
CA ALA A 42 1.39 4.06 -2.23
C ALA A 42 0.64 3.97 -0.89
N VAL A 43 -0.39 4.81 -0.70
CA VAL A 43 -1.26 4.79 0.49
C VAL A 43 -2.72 4.95 0.08
N THR A 44 -3.61 4.23 0.77
CA THR A 44 -5.06 4.39 0.65
C THR A 44 -5.74 4.19 2.01
N THR A 45 -6.93 4.76 2.16
CA THR A 45 -7.82 4.54 3.29
C THR A 45 -8.96 3.56 2.99
N ASP A 46 -9.03 3.03 1.76
CA ASP A 46 -10.07 2.09 1.36
C ASP A 46 -10.08 0.84 2.26
N GLU A 47 -11.29 0.36 2.58
CA GLU A 47 -11.50 -0.80 3.42
C GLU A 47 -11.03 -2.09 2.75
N GLU A 48 -11.30 -2.22 1.45
CA GLU A 48 -10.91 -3.34 0.59
C GLU A 48 -9.98 -2.88 -0.55
N PRO A 49 -8.71 -2.54 -0.23
CA PRO A 49 -7.81 -1.97 -1.21
C PRO A 49 -7.32 -3.03 -2.20
N ILE A 50 -7.40 -2.69 -3.48
CA ILE A 50 -6.89 -3.50 -4.59
C ILE A 50 -5.75 -2.72 -5.25
N LEU A 51 -4.57 -3.33 -5.28
CA LEU A 51 -3.38 -2.76 -5.91
C LEU A 51 -3.19 -3.39 -7.28
N ALA A 52 -3.11 -2.58 -8.33
CA ALA A 52 -2.54 -3.00 -9.60
C ALA A 52 -1.02 -2.90 -9.51
N MET A 53 -0.33 -4.00 -9.81
CA MET A 53 1.12 -4.07 -9.82
C MET A 53 1.59 -4.53 -11.19
N GLN A 54 2.61 -3.86 -11.70
CA GLN A 54 3.27 -4.18 -12.95
C GLN A 54 4.77 -4.35 -12.70
N GLN A 55 5.37 -5.44 -13.20
CA GLN A 55 6.80 -5.68 -13.08
C GLN A 55 7.36 -6.34 -14.34
N GLY A 56 8.57 -5.94 -14.74
CA GLY A 56 9.27 -6.46 -15.92
C GLY A 56 9.71 -5.32 -16.84
N ARG A 57 10.13 -5.65 -18.07
CA ARG A 57 10.48 -4.68 -19.12
C ARG A 57 10.07 -5.22 -20.49
N GLY A 58 9.62 -4.34 -21.38
CA GLY A 58 9.24 -4.70 -22.75
C GLY A 58 8.17 -5.80 -22.80
N ALA A 59 8.41 -6.84 -23.59
CA ALA A 59 7.47 -7.95 -23.77
C ALA A 59 7.30 -8.85 -22.53
N GLN A 60 8.16 -8.73 -21.51
CA GLN A 60 8.12 -9.57 -20.30
C GLN A 60 7.38 -8.91 -19.12
N ILE A 61 6.61 -7.85 -19.38
CA ILE A 61 5.82 -7.18 -18.36
C ILE A 61 4.72 -8.12 -17.83
N ARG A 62 4.73 -8.37 -16.52
CA ARG A 62 3.68 -9.08 -15.80
C ARG A 62 2.83 -8.09 -15.04
N LYS A 63 1.51 -8.14 -15.27
CA LYS A 63 0.52 -7.34 -14.56
C LYS A 63 -0.28 -8.23 -13.62
N GLY A 64 -0.59 -7.73 -12.44
CA GLY A 64 -1.40 -8.44 -11.45
C GLY A 64 -2.24 -7.48 -10.62
N LYS A 65 -3.42 -7.94 -10.18
CA LYS A 65 -4.26 -7.24 -9.21
C LYS A 65 -4.20 -7.97 -7.88
N LEU A 66 -3.83 -7.26 -6.83
CA LEU A 66 -3.60 -7.81 -5.50
C LEU A 66 -4.63 -7.24 -4.53
N LYS A 67 -5.45 -8.12 -3.93
CA LYS A 67 -6.32 -7.74 -2.82
C LYS A 67 -5.46 -7.67 -1.56
N ILE A 68 -5.07 -6.45 -1.15
CA ILE A 68 -4.14 -6.26 -0.03
C ILE A 68 -4.73 -6.79 1.28
N ALA A 69 -6.06 -6.77 1.41
CA ALA A 69 -6.74 -7.36 2.56
C ALA A 69 -6.54 -8.88 2.74
N LYS A 70 -6.12 -9.60 1.69
CA LYS A 70 -5.77 -11.03 1.76
C LYS A 70 -4.29 -11.29 2.03
N ILE A 71 -3.45 -10.25 1.95
CA ILE A 71 -1.99 -10.34 2.06
C ILE A 71 -1.52 -9.85 3.43
N ALA A 72 -2.18 -8.81 3.94
CA ALA A 72 -1.89 -8.23 5.22
C ALA A 72 -3.19 -8.06 6.02
N ASP A 73 -3.15 -8.49 7.28
CA ASP A 73 -4.18 -8.20 8.25
C ASP A 73 -4.01 -6.80 8.86
N ILE A 74 -5.07 -6.31 9.48
CA ILE A 74 -5.01 -5.04 10.21
C ILE A 74 -4.23 -5.26 11.50
N THR A 75 -3.12 -4.53 11.64
CA THR A 75 -2.22 -4.60 12.80
C THR A 75 -2.02 -3.21 13.43
N GLY A 76 -1.24 -3.13 14.50
CA GLY A 76 -0.85 -1.85 15.10
C GLY A 76 0.12 -1.06 14.21
N TYR A 77 0.14 0.26 14.34
CA TYR A 77 1.01 1.14 13.53
C TYR A 77 2.51 0.91 13.72
N ARG A 78 2.95 0.12 14.72
CA ARG A 78 4.36 -0.25 14.93
C ARG A 78 4.78 -1.54 14.23
N ALA A 79 3.83 -2.35 13.74
CA ALA A 79 4.14 -3.59 13.05
C ALA A 79 4.90 -3.34 11.74
N VAL A 80 5.63 -4.34 11.23
CA VAL A 80 6.34 -4.18 9.95
C VAL A 80 5.36 -4.36 8.77
N GLY A 81 4.44 -5.31 8.85
CA GLY A 81 3.54 -5.68 7.75
C GLY A 81 3.99 -6.99 7.08
N SER A 82 3.41 -7.30 5.92
CA SER A 82 3.62 -8.53 5.18
C SER A 82 4.43 -8.30 3.90
N LYS A 83 5.22 -9.31 3.49
CA LYS A 83 5.90 -9.29 2.18
C LYS A 83 4.89 -9.27 1.04
N LEU A 84 5.04 -8.29 0.16
CA LEU A 84 4.20 -8.13 -1.03
C LEU A 84 4.91 -8.67 -2.28
N ALA A 85 6.13 -8.21 -2.53
CA ALA A 85 6.93 -8.57 -3.70
C ALA A 85 8.42 -8.27 -3.47
N ASP A 86 9.30 -8.84 -4.28
CA ASP A 86 10.70 -8.44 -4.32
C ASP A 86 10.84 -7.05 -4.98
N TYR A 87 11.79 -6.27 -4.49
CA TYR A 87 12.04 -4.93 -5.00
C TYR A 87 12.66 -4.99 -6.40
N SER A 88 12.04 -4.29 -7.34
CA SER A 88 12.60 -3.97 -8.65
C SER A 88 12.31 -2.51 -8.96
N LYS A 89 13.30 -1.83 -9.55
CA LYS A 89 13.15 -0.43 -10.00
C LYS A 89 12.11 -0.26 -11.12
N SER A 90 11.74 -1.35 -11.81
CA SER A 90 10.72 -1.33 -12.85
C SER A 90 9.34 -1.74 -12.34
N THR A 91 9.18 -1.89 -11.02
CA THR A 91 7.88 -2.17 -10.43
C THR A 91 7.08 -0.87 -10.34
N GLU A 92 5.90 -0.88 -10.91
CA GLU A 92 4.92 0.20 -10.83
C GLU A 92 3.70 -0.30 -10.04
N MET A 93 3.16 0.57 -9.18
CA MET A 93 2.04 0.23 -8.31
C MET A 93 1.02 1.36 -8.26
N GLU A 94 -0.25 1.03 -8.44
CA GLU A 94 -1.34 1.99 -8.39
C GLU A 94 -2.58 1.38 -7.70
N TRP A 95 -3.27 2.19 -6.90
CA TRP A 95 -4.53 1.78 -6.31
C TRP A 95 -5.63 1.79 -7.35
N ILE A 96 -6.36 0.68 -7.47
CA ILE A 96 -7.55 0.65 -8.31
C ILE A 96 -8.66 1.32 -7.52
N LYS A 97 -9.09 2.50 -7.98
CA LYS A 97 -10.30 3.13 -7.48
C LYS A 97 -11.48 2.22 -7.81
N LYS A 98 -12.29 1.88 -6.81
CA LYS A 98 -13.62 1.36 -7.10
C LYS A 98 -14.34 2.49 -7.85
N GLU A 99 -14.84 2.24 -9.06
CA GLU A 99 -15.79 3.16 -9.66
C GLU A 99 -16.93 3.28 -8.65
N GLY A 100 -17.10 4.48 -8.10
CA GLY A 100 -18.23 4.76 -7.25
C GLY A 100 -19.47 4.43 -8.05
N THR A 101 -20.38 3.66 -7.46
CA THR A 101 -21.81 3.77 -7.75
C THR A 101 -22.11 5.24 -7.91
N GLY A 102 -22.30 5.68 -9.16
CA GLY A 102 -22.62 7.06 -9.47
C GLY A 102 -23.86 7.40 -8.68
N GLN A 103 -23.70 8.20 -7.64
CA GLN A 103 -24.81 8.94 -7.07
C GLN A 103 -25.24 9.86 -8.22
N GLN A 104 -26.29 9.44 -8.93
CA GLN A 104 -27.04 10.35 -9.78
C GLN A 104 -27.40 11.53 -8.88
N SER A 105 -26.87 12.70 -9.21
CA SER A 105 -27.27 13.95 -8.58
C SER A 105 -28.76 14.08 -8.77
N LEU A 106 -29.50 13.82 -7.70
CA LEU A 106 -30.96 13.88 -7.65
C LEU A 106 -31.34 15.26 -7.09
N PHE A 107 -30.87 16.31 -7.77
CA PHE A 107 -31.22 17.74 -7.64
C PHE A 107 -30.73 18.37 -8.95
N GLU A 108 -31.46 19.18 -9.71
CA GLU A 108 -32.80 19.80 -9.61
C GLU A 108 -33.26 20.09 -11.05
#